data_AF-A0A972DJN3-F1
#
_entry.id   AF-A0A972DJN3-F1
#
_cell.length_a   1.000
_cell.length_b   1.000
_cell.length_c   1.000
_cell.angle_alpha   90.00
_cell.angle_beta   90.00
_cell.angle_gamma   90.00
#
_symmetry.space_group_name_H-M   'P 1'
#
loop_
_entity.id
_entity.type
_entity.pdbx_description
1 polymer ?
#
loop_
_entity_poly.entity_id
_entity_poly.type
_entity_poly.pdbx_seq_one_letter_code
_entity_poly.pdbx_strand_id
1 'polypeptide(L)'
;MALRTVALCNGKYIGIETIYTVIDNKQINIPEKLKELREKSRNNELFCPCGCGSNLILVAGDKNLREQHFRLKDGAFNQDCKVIIEGKTSIDSKIVLKCWLDDKLKATDLESRVPIQDVDDINRKYEFTFLSREKKIALVYSHERVNIADEKIKLLESNSQGIRILYIVDIMNGGSNGQYPEGLMKIQDIQGFCLLLTVTEAVYETAVMKAVFYAKDIDGLWQEVSFAYGPLRDFSINDDGKVVFDGKTLDEIKDKKEKEFNRDLEVEKKCRMEEEKRRAEHMKKLKEQKEAELARQAEEAAKRKAALEEKQRLEEEQSQAKIKKRDEEFKRSIESTITQQKTPVIDSEGNRWIKCEFCGKIAKDSEFAMYGGPGRVNIG
;
A
#
# COMPACT_ATOMS: atom_id res chain seq x y z
N MET A 1 7.24 -37.96 22.66
CA MET A 1 8.02 -38.84 21.75
C MET A 1 8.10 -38.16 20.40
N ALA A 2 9.25 -38.21 19.74
CA ALA A 2 9.39 -37.76 18.34
C ALA A 2 8.56 -38.67 17.43
N LEU A 3 7.41 -38.19 16.94
CA LEU A 3 6.55 -38.94 16.01
C LEU A 3 7.16 -38.82 14.61
N ARG A 4 7.59 -39.93 14.03
CA ARG A 4 8.13 -39.94 12.65
C ARG A 4 6.98 -40.20 11.70
N THR A 5 6.85 -39.40 10.66
CA THR A 5 5.77 -39.53 9.67
C THR A 5 6.22 -40.15 8.36
N VAL A 6 7.50 -40.52 8.25
CA VAL A 6 8.10 -41.13 7.07
C VAL A 6 9.00 -42.29 7.48
N ALA A 7 8.98 -43.36 6.69
CA ALA A 7 9.91 -44.48 6.75
C ALA A 7 10.56 -44.69 5.38
N LEU A 8 11.77 -45.26 5.36
CA LEU A 8 12.40 -45.77 4.16
C LEU A 8 12.07 -47.26 4.02
N CYS A 9 11.59 -47.68 2.85
CA CYS A 9 11.27 -49.08 2.55
C CYS A 9 11.65 -49.37 1.10
N ASN A 10 12.48 -50.39 0.88
CA ASN A 10 13.00 -50.76 -0.44
C ASN A 10 13.61 -49.57 -1.21
N GLY A 11 14.36 -48.71 -0.51
CA GLY A 11 14.97 -47.50 -1.09
C GLY A 11 14.00 -46.35 -1.39
N LYS A 12 12.69 -46.52 -1.16
CA LYS A 12 11.67 -45.47 -1.37
C LYS A 12 11.18 -44.90 -0.04
N TYR A 13 10.85 -43.61 -0.04
CA TYR A 13 10.18 -42.97 1.08
C TYR A 13 8.70 -43.35 1.12
N ILE A 14 8.21 -43.75 2.29
CA ILE A 14 6.80 -44.03 2.56
C ILE A 14 6.37 -43.12 3.69
N GLY A 15 5.52 -42.14 3.38
CA GLY A 15 4.89 -41.29 4.37
C GLY A 15 3.55 -41.82 4.86
N ILE A 16 3.12 -41.37 6.03
CA ILE A 16 1.82 -41.77 6.60
C ILE A 16 0.65 -41.33 5.72
N GLU A 17 0.79 -40.31 4.88
CA GLU A 17 -0.25 -39.91 3.93
C GLU A 17 -0.66 -41.03 2.97
N THR A 18 0.23 -42.01 2.73
CA THR A 18 -0.04 -43.13 1.83
C THR A 18 -1.05 -44.16 2.37
N ILE A 19 -1.36 -44.12 3.67
CA ILE A 19 -2.32 -45.06 4.30
C ILE A 19 -3.75 -44.53 4.29
N TYR A 20 -3.95 -43.26 3.95
CA TYR A 20 -5.26 -42.63 3.89
C TYR A 20 -5.83 -42.68 2.47
N THR A 21 -7.14 -42.71 2.35
CA THR A 21 -7.88 -42.51 1.11
C THR A 21 -9.24 -41.88 1.41
N VAL A 22 -10.06 -41.65 0.39
CA VAL A 22 -11.40 -41.08 0.52
C VAL A 22 -12.43 -41.99 -0.13
N ILE A 23 -13.53 -42.21 0.58
CA ILE A 23 -14.75 -42.82 0.03
C ILE A 23 -15.92 -41.92 0.42
N ASP A 24 -16.73 -41.48 -0.55
CA ASP A 24 -17.89 -40.60 -0.34
C ASP A 24 -17.56 -39.34 0.49
N ASN A 25 -16.44 -38.69 0.18
CA ASN A 25 -15.86 -37.53 0.88
C ASN A 25 -15.37 -37.80 2.31
N LYS A 26 -15.49 -39.03 2.82
CA LYS A 26 -14.98 -39.40 4.14
C LYS A 26 -13.58 -39.97 4.02
N GLN A 27 -12.65 -39.34 4.73
CA GLN A 27 -11.29 -39.84 4.86
C GLN A 27 -11.27 -41.12 5.71
N ILE A 28 -10.66 -42.17 5.16
CA ILE A 28 -10.53 -43.48 5.80
C ILE A 28 -9.12 -44.02 5.65
N ASN A 29 -8.80 -45.06 6.41
CA ASN A 29 -7.57 -45.83 6.21
C ASN A 29 -7.76 -46.92 5.15
N ILE A 30 -6.69 -47.23 4.41
CA ILE A 30 -6.62 -48.35 3.46
C ILE A 30 -6.21 -49.63 4.24
N PRO A 31 -7.12 -50.58 4.50
CA PRO A 31 -6.83 -51.74 5.35
C PRO A 31 -5.71 -52.64 4.81
N GLU A 32 -5.65 -52.83 3.50
CA GLU A 32 -4.64 -53.64 2.81
C GLU A 32 -3.26 -53.02 3.00
N LYS A 33 -3.15 -51.69 2.86
CA LYS A 33 -1.89 -50.96 3.05
C LYS A 33 -1.41 -51.02 4.49
N LEU A 34 -2.34 -50.91 5.46
CA LEU A 34 -2.01 -51.08 6.87
C LEU A 34 -1.48 -52.49 7.18
N LYS A 35 -2.09 -53.54 6.60
CA LYS A 35 -1.62 -54.92 6.76
C LYS A 35 -0.21 -55.09 6.19
N GLU A 36 0.03 -54.59 4.97
CA GLU A 36 1.34 -54.63 4.29
C GLU A 36 2.43 -53.95 5.15
N LEU A 37 2.17 -52.72 5.61
CA LEU A 37 3.16 -51.97 6.41
C LEU A 37 3.39 -52.57 7.80
N ARG A 38 2.37 -53.20 8.39
CA ARG A 38 2.53 -53.95 9.65
C ARG A 38 3.37 -55.20 9.46
N GLU A 39 3.21 -55.90 8.34
CA GLU A 39 4.06 -57.04 7.99
C GLU A 39 5.52 -56.60 7.81
N LYS A 40 5.77 -55.53 7.06
CA LYS A 40 7.10 -54.91 6.92
C LYS A 40 7.70 -54.45 8.25
N SER A 41 6.86 -53.93 9.15
CA SER A 41 7.28 -53.58 10.52
C SER A 41 7.75 -54.81 11.33
N ARG A 42 7.10 -55.97 11.14
CA ARG A 42 7.50 -57.24 11.79
C ARG A 42 8.79 -57.79 11.19
N ASN A 43 8.94 -57.68 9.88
CA ASN A 43 10.09 -58.18 9.11
C ASN A 43 11.33 -57.28 9.15
N ASN A 44 11.28 -56.14 9.86
CA ASN A 44 12.37 -55.14 9.93
C ASN A 44 12.69 -54.48 8.58
N GLU A 45 11.69 -54.27 7.72
CA GLU A 45 11.85 -53.72 6.37
C GLU A 45 11.53 -52.22 6.29
N LEU A 46 11.23 -51.59 7.43
CA LEU A 46 11.02 -50.15 7.56
C LEU A 46 12.20 -49.54 8.31
N PHE A 47 12.84 -48.56 7.70
CA PHE A 47 14.06 -47.93 8.20
C PHE A 47 13.90 -46.43 8.43
N CYS A 48 14.77 -45.88 9.27
CA CYS A 48 14.85 -44.45 9.51
C CYS A 48 15.13 -43.66 8.22
N PRO A 49 14.36 -42.61 7.90
CA PRO A 49 14.54 -41.83 6.68
C PRO A 49 15.84 -41.01 6.64
N CYS A 50 16.53 -40.81 7.78
CA CYS A 50 17.86 -40.16 7.80
C CYS A 50 19.01 -41.10 7.36
N GLY A 51 18.73 -42.40 7.15
CA GLY A 51 19.74 -43.36 6.72
C GLY A 51 20.56 -44.01 7.84
N CYS A 52 20.27 -43.74 9.11
CA CYS A 52 21.01 -44.31 10.25
C CYS A 52 20.81 -45.81 10.50
N GLY A 53 20.05 -46.51 9.64
CA GLY A 53 19.78 -47.95 9.73
C GLY A 53 18.77 -48.39 10.80
N SER A 54 18.30 -47.50 11.69
CA SER A 54 17.34 -47.87 12.74
C SER A 54 16.01 -48.36 12.17
N ASN A 55 15.49 -49.47 12.69
CA ASN A 55 14.19 -50.01 12.29
C ASN A 55 13.02 -49.24 12.89
N LEU A 56 11.96 -49.13 12.10
CA LEU A 56 10.71 -48.47 12.45
C LEU A 56 9.55 -49.46 12.50
N ILE A 57 8.57 -49.14 13.34
CA ILE A 57 7.30 -49.86 13.42
C ILE A 57 6.16 -48.87 13.24
N LEU A 58 5.16 -49.26 12.43
CA LEU A 58 3.95 -48.48 12.22
C LEU A 58 3.04 -48.56 13.45
N VAL A 59 2.61 -47.40 13.94
CA VAL A 59 1.58 -47.23 14.97
C VAL A 59 0.35 -46.62 14.30
N ALA A 60 -0.64 -47.46 14.02
CA ALA A 60 -1.82 -47.10 13.26
C ALA A 60 -3.01 -47.98 13.65
N GLY A 61 -4.23 -47.43 13.60
CA GLY A 61 -5.48 -48.20 13.64
C GLY A 61 -5.99 -48.65 15.03
N ASP A 62 -5.50 -48.09 16.13
CA ASP A 62 -6.08 -48.32 17.45
C ASP A 62 -7.27 -47.37 17.73
N LYS A 63 -8.25 -47.84 18.50
CA LYS A 63 -9.56 -47.18 18.75
C LYS A 63 -9.49 -45.75 19.32
N ASN A 64 -8.30 -45.30 19.76
CA ASN A 64 -8.04 -43.96 20.32
C ASN A 64 -6.83 -43.26 19.68
N LEU A 65 -6.24 -43.82 18.63
CA LEU A 65 -5.07 -43.23 17.97
C LEU A 65 -5.55 -42.18 16.96
N ARG A 66 -5.47 -40.90 17.34
CA ARG A 66 -5.75 -39.78 16.42
C ARG A 66 -4.62 -39.58 15.39
N GLU A 67 -3.37 -39.87 15.76
CA GLU A 67 -2.19 -39.57 14.94
C GLU A 67 -1.40 -40.85 14.62
N GLN A 68 -1.49 -41.28 13.36
CA GLN A 68 -0.75 -42.43 12.84
C GLN A 68 0.70 -42.03 12.56
N HIS A 69 1.66 -42.84 12.99
CA HIS A 69 3.08 -42.51 12.87
C HIS A 69 3.94 -43.77 12.89
N PHE A 70 5.22 -43.61 12.54
CA PHE A 70 6.27 -44.58 12.75
C PHE A 70 7.01 -44.26 14.04
N ARG A 71 7.25 -45.29 14.86
CA ARG A 71 8.12 -45.19 16.04
C ARG A 71 9.34 -46.08 15.87
N LEU A 72 10.41 -45.77 16.60
CA LEU A 72 11.58 -46.65 16.68
C LEU A 72 11.17 -47.98 17.32
N LYS A 73 11.69 -49.08 16.77
CA LYS A 73 11.59 -50.40 17.41
C LYS A 73 12.47 -50.42 18.66
N ASP A 74 12.03 -51.10 19.71
CA ASP A 74 12.78 -51.19 20.96
C ASP A 74 14.21 -51.70 20.71
N GLY A 75 15.21 -51.01 21.27
CA GLY A 75 16.63 -51.31 21.07
C GLY A 75 17.27 -50.71 19.80
N ALA A 76 16.50 -50.09 18.88
CA ALA A 76 17.03 -49.50 17.64
C ALA A 76 17.57 -48.06 17.80
N PHE A 77 17.94 -47.66 19.02
CA PHE A 77 18.47 -46.32 19.30
C PHE A 77 19.88 -46.18 18.75
N ASN A 78 20.02 -45.46 17.64
CA ASN A 78 21.30 -45.01 17.13
C ASN A 78 21.57 -43.59 17.68
N GLN A 79 22.70 -43.39 18.36
CA GLN A 79 23.08 -42.11 18.98
C GLN A 79 23.26 -40.99 17.93
N ASP A 80 23.51 -41.35 16.66
CA ASP A 80 23.73 -40.41 15.55
C ASP A 80 22.48 -40.16 14.68
N CYS A 81 21.28 -40.44 15.19
CA CYS A 81 20.05 -40.26 14.42
C CYS A 81 19.70 -38.77 14.18
N LYS A 82 20.05 -38.25 13.01
CA LYS A 82 19.77 -36.86 12.57
C LYS A 82 18.42 -36.69 11.84
N VAL A 83 17.38 -37.44 12.25
CA VAL A 83 16.08 -37.35 11.57
C VAL A 83 15.43 -35.99 11.83
N ILE A 84 15.05 -35.29 10.77
CA ILE A 84 14.28 -34.05 10.85
C ILE A 84 12.80 -34.44 10.91
N ILE A 85 12.09 -33.91 11.89
CA ILE A 85 10.65 -34.15 12.07
C ILE A 85 9.90 -33.07 11.29
N GLU A 86 8.99 -33.51 10.44
CA GLU A 86 8.12 -32.61 9.68
C GLU A 86 7.04 -32.00 10.60
N GLY A 87 6.71 -30.72 10.40
CA GLY A 87 5.68 -30.04 11.18
C GLY A 87 4.29 -30.60 10.92
N LYS A 88 3.43 -30.61 11.94
CA LYS A 88 2.07 -31.18 11.89
C LYS A 88 1.25 -30.67 10.70
N THR A 89 1.20 -29.34 10.50
CA THR A 89 0.43 -28.74 9.39
C THR A 89 0.90 -29.24 8.02
N SER A 90 2.21 -29.42 7.83
CA SER A 90 2.74 -29.93 6.56
C SER A 90 2.30 -31.38 6.31
N ILE A 91 2.28 -32.21 7.36
CA ILE A 91 1.80 -33.58 7.29
C ILE A 91 0.29 -33.62 7.02
N ASP A 92 -0.49 -32.86 7.78
CA ASP A 92 -1.95 -32.79 7.65
C ASP A 92 -2.35 -32.34 6.23
N SER A 93 -1.66 -31.33 5.69
CA SER A 93 -1.84 -30.89 4.31
C SER A 93 -1.51 -31.97 3.28
N LYS A 94 -0.43 -32.74 3.46
CA LYS A 94 -0.10 -33.86 2.55
C LYS A 94 -1.17 -34.95 2.60
N ILE A 95 -1.69 -35.29 3.78
CA ILE A 95 -2.77 -36.28 3.93
C ILE A 95 -4.02 -35.82 3.16
N VAL A 96 -4.43 -34.57 3.35
CA VAL A 96 -5.60 -33.97 2.69
C VAL A 96 -5.41 -33.88 1.17
N LEU A 97 -4.22 -33.51 0.71
CA LEU A 97 -3.90 -33.44 -0.73
C LEU A 97 -3.85 -34.83 -1.37
N LYS A 98 -3.34 -35.84 -0.67
CA LYS A 98 -3.40 -37.24 -1.13
C LYS A 98 -4.86 -37.67 -1.32
N CYS A 99 -5.69 -37.40 -0.33
CA CYS A 99 -7.13 -37.66 -0.35
C CYS A 99 -7.84 -36.96 -1.52
N TRP A 100 -7.48 -35.70 -1.78
CA TRP A 100 -8.00 -34.94 -2.92
C TRP A 100 -7.59 -35.57 -4.26
N LEU A 101 -6.33 -35.96 -4.43
CA LEU A 101 -5.86 -36.58 -5.66
C LEU A 101 -6.49 -37.96 -5.90
N ASP A 102 -6.67 -38.78 -4.86
CA ASP A 102 -7.42 -40.05 -4.95
C ASP A 102 -8.84 -39.84 -5.48
N ASP A 103 -9.56 -38.85 -4.91
CA ASP A 103 -10.95 -38.55 -5.26
C ASP A 103 -11.07 -38.00 -6.70
N LYS A 104 -10.19 -37.05 -7.08
CA LYS A 104 -10.31 -36.31 -8.34
C LYS A 104 -9.58 -36.93 -9.51
N LEU A 105 -8.38 -37.49 -9.30
CA LEU A 105 -7.62 -38.12 -10.38
C LEU A 105 -8.03 -39.57 -10.60
N LYS A 106 -8.42 -40.28 -9.52
CA LYS A 106 -8.70 -41.73 -9.54
C LYS A 106 -7.59 -42.53 -10.23
N ALA A 107 -6.35 -42.06 -10.07
CA ALA A 107 -5.16 -42.68 -10.64
C ALA A 107 -4.79 -43.92 -9.83
N THR A 108 -4.36 -44.99 -10.51
CA THR A 108 -3.91 -46.21 -9.83
C THR A 108 -2.43 -46.18 -9.45
N ASP A 109 -1.67 -45.26 -10.03
CA ASP A 109 -0.22 -45.15 -9.94
C ASP A 109 0.26 -43.96 -9.09
N LEU A 110 -0.60 -43.42 -8.21
CA LEU A 110 -0.26 -42.26 -7.40
C LEU A 110 0.88 -42.58 -6.41
N GLU A 111 2.08 -42.07 -6.69
CA GLU A 111 3.25 -42.18 -5.82
C GLU A 111 3.38 -40.94 -4.91
N SER A 112 3.84 -41.13 -3.67
CA SER A 112 4.11 -40.04 -2.71
C SER A 112 5.62 -39.87 -2.51
N ARG A 113 6.08 -38.64 -2.27
CA ARG A 113 7.48 -38.29 -1.93
C ARG A 113 8.48 -38.84 -2.94
N VAL A 114 8.24 -38.56 -4.22
CA VAL A 114 9.04 -39.07 -5.32
C VAL A 114 10.29 -38.19 -5.49
N PRO A 115 11.50 -38.71 -5.24
CA PRO A 115 12.71 -37.91 -5.39
C PRO A 115 12.97 -37.57 -6.87
N ILE A 116 13.47 -36.37 -7.10
CA ILE A 116 13.97 -35.93 -8.41
C ILE A 116 15.44 -36.35 -8.46
N GLN A 117 15.73 -37.48 -9.09
CA GLN A 117 17.06 -38.10 -9.00
C GLN A 117 17.67 -38.51 -10.34
N ASP A 118 17.37 -37.80 -11.44
CA ASP A 118 17.93 -38.17 -12.75
C ASP A 118 18.92 -37.19 -13.40
N VAL A 119 19.23 -36.02 -12.81
CA VAL A 119 20.42 -35.26 -13.25
C VAL A 119 21.04 -34.44 -12.10
N ASP A 120 22.24 -34.85 -11.71
CA ASP A 120 23.31 -34.10 -11.05
C ASP A 120 23.39 -33.91 -9.52
N ASP A 121 24.67 -33.81 -9.16
CA ASP A 121 25.39 -34.07 -7.92
C ASP A 121 25.15 -33.03 -6.81
N ILE A 122 23.89 -32.71 -6.53
CA ILE A 122 23.54 -31.79 -5.45
C ILE A 122 23.03 -32.63 -4.27
N ASN A 123 23.71 -32.53 -3.12
CA ASN A 123 23.31 -33.14 -1.84
C ASN A 123 21.91 -32.68 -1.32
N ARG A 124 21.12 -31.96 -2.13
CA ARG A 124 19.75 -31.52 -1.85
C ARG A 124 18.75 -32.49 -2.45
N LYS A 125 17.94 -33.11 -1.58
CA LYS A 125 16.86 -34.02 -1.98
C LYS A 125 15.60 -33.22 -2.31
N TYR A 126 15.41 -32.87 -3.57
CA TYR A 126 14.13 -32.36 -4.05
C TYR A 126 13.19 -33.52 -4.40
N GLU A 127 11.90 -33.34 -4.15
CA GLU A 127 10.87 -34.35 -4.39
C GLU A 127 9.59 -33.71 -4.94
N PHE A 128 8.88 -34.46 -5.77
CA PHE A 128 7.46 -34.26 -5.98
C PHE A 128 6.73 -34.76 -4.73
N THR A 129 5.76 -33.97 -4.24
CA THR A 129 4.93 -34.41 -3.12
C THR A 129 4.06 -35.59 -3.55
N PHE A 130 3.43 -35.48 -4.72
CA PHE A 130 2.73 -36.59 -5.37
C PHE A 130 3.03 -36.60 -6.87
N LEU A 131 3.02 -37.79 -7.47
CA LEU A 131 3.22 -37.98 -8.89
C LEU A 131 2.31 -39.10 -9.41
N SER A 132 1.59 -38.83 -10.49
CA SER A 132 0.93 -39.85 -11.31
C SER A 132 1.46 -39.71 -12.75
N ARG A 133 2.07 -40.77 -13.25
CA ARG A 133 2.61 -40.83 -14.61
C ARG A 133 1.52 -41.16 -15.61
N GLU A 134 0.54 -41.97 -15.21
CA GLU A 134 -0.66 -42.30 -15.99
C GLU A 134 -1.44 -41.03 -16.34
N LYS A 135 -1.69 -40.17 -15.35
CA LYS A 135 -2.42 -38.91 -15.53
C LYS A 135 -1.52 -37.74 -15.95
N LYS A 136 -0.20 -37.96 -16.04
CA LYS A 136 0.80 -36.92 -16.34
C LYS A 136 0.68 -35.69 -15.44
N ILE A 137 0.43 -35.90 -14.15
CA ILE A 137 0.27 -34.83 -13.16
C ILE A 137 1.22 -35.07 -11.99
N ALA A 138 1.91 -34.00 -11.58
CA ALA A 138 2.66 -33.93 -10.36
C ALA A 138 2.14 -32.80 -9.47
N LEU A 139 2.28 -32.97 -8.16
CA LEU A 139 1.93 -31.97 -7.17
C LEU A 139 3.14 -31.64 -6.31
N VAL A 140 3.38 -30.34 -6.11
CA VAL A 140 4.41 -29.82 -5.21
C VAL A 140 3.75 -28.95 -4.17
N TYR A 141 3.79 -29.42 -2.92
CA TYR A 141 3.28 -28.69 -1.77
C TYR A 141 4.42 -28.03 -0.98
N SER A 142 4.22 -26.76 -0.60
CA SER A 142 5.16 -26.01 0.24
C SER A 142 4.45 -25.40 1.43
N HIS A 143 4.74 -25.90 2.64
CA HIS A 143 4.23 -25.31 3.87
C HIS A 143 4.91 -23.98 4.21
N GLU A 144 6.23 -23.89 4.03
CA GLU A 144 7.01 -22.67 4.27
C GLU A 144 7.59 -22.11 2.97
N ARG A 145 7.57 -20.78 2.84
CA ARG A 145 8.14 -20.03 1.70
C ARG A 145 9.59 -20.39 1.36
N VAL A 146 10.40 -20.78 2.35
CA VAL A 146 11.81 -21.18 2.12
C VAL A 146 11.93 -22.40 1.20
N ASN A 147 10.86 -23.21 1.11
CA ASN A 147 10.81 -24.38 0.25
C ASN A 147 10.42 -24.06 -1.21
N ILE A 148 10.21 -22.77 -1.52
CA ILE A 148 9.89 -22.23 -2.86
C ILE A 148 11.14 -21.53 -3.42
N ALA A 149 12.14 -22.33 -3.79
CA ALA A 149 13.41 -21.85 -4.33
C ALA A 149 13.44 -21.97 -5.86
N ASP A 150 14.09 -21.02 -6.54
CA ASP A 150 14.21 -21.02 -8.02
C ASP A 150 14.92 -22.27 -8.53
N GLU A 151 15.96 -22.70 -7.82
CA GLU A 151 16.71 -23.93 -8.14
C GLU A 151 15.78 -25.15 -8.18
N LYS A 152 14.96 -25.32 -7.13
CA LYS A 152 13.98 -26.41 -7.02
C LYS A 152 12.97 -26.36 -8.16
N ILE A 153 12.42 -25.18 -8.42
CA ILE A 153 11.43 -24.98 -9.48
C ILE A 153 12.03 -25.31 -10.86
N LYS A 154 13.21 -24.78 -11.18
CA LYS A 154 13.89 -25.05 -12.46
C LYS A 154 14.19 -26.54 -12.65
N LEU A 155 14.62 -27.23 -11.60
CA LEU A 155 14.87 -28.67 -11.65
C LEU A 155 13.57 -29.46 -11.86
N LEU A 156 12.50 -29.11 -11.14
CA LEU A 156 11.19 -29.73 -11.29
C LEU A 156 10.67 -29.58 -12.74
N GLU A 157 10.71 -28.36 -13.27
CA GLU A 157 10.25 -28.05 -14.63
C GLU A 157 11.12 -28.74 -15.70
N SER A 158 12.45 -28.80 -15.51
CA SER A 158 13.35 -29.47 -16.46
C SER A 158 13.17 -30.98 -16.49
N ASN A 159 12.75 -31.58 -15.38
CA ASN A 159 12.48 -33.02 -15.25
C ASN A 159 11.00 -33.36 -15.45
N SER A 160 10.18 -32.40 -15.85
CA SER A 160 8.74 -32.60 -16.01
C SER A 160 8.42 -33.62 -17.12
N GLN A 161 9.23 -33.74 -18.18
CA GLN A 161 9.02 -34.72 -19.28
C GLN A 161 7.57 -34.72 -19.83
N GLY A 162 6.89 -33.57 -19.84
CA GLY A 162 5.49 -33.45 -20.25
C GLY A 162 4.45 -33.76 -19.16
N ILE A 163 4.89 -33.95 -17.92
CA ILE A 163 4.05 -33.98 -16.71
C ILE A 163 3.75 -32.55 -16.30
N ARG A 164 2.48 -32.27 -16.02
CA ARG A 164 2.06 -30.96 -15.53
C ARG A 164 2.24 -30.89 -14.01
N ILE A 165 2.87 -29.81 -13.54
CA ILE A 165 3.15 -29.61 -12.12
C ILE A 165 2.14 -28.62 -11.53
N LEU A 166 1.46 -29.03 -10.47
CA LEU A 166 0.58 -28.18 -9.67
C LEU A 166 1.32 -27.70 -8.43
N TYR A 167 1.44 -26.39 -8.29
CA TYR A 167 2.09 -25.76 -7.14
C TYR A 167 1.02 -25.30 -6.14
N ILE A 168 1.05 -25.88 -4.94
CA ILE A 168 0.15 -25.54 -3.84
C ILE A 168 0.98 -25.08 -2.65
N VAL A 169 0.57 -23.99 -2.03
CA VAL A 169 1.26 -23.37 -0.90
C VAL A 169 0.31 -23.28 0.28
N ASP A 170 0.82 -23.36 1.49
CA ASP A 170 0.03 -23.07 2.69
C ASP A 170 -0.42 -21.60 2.72
N ILE A 171 -1.67 -21.38 3.13
CA ILE A 171 -2.30 -20.06 3.25
C ILE A 171 -1.49 -19.07 4.09
N MET A 172 -0.67 -19.55 5.03
CA MET A 172 0.19 -18.69 5.87
C MET A 172 1.22 -17.88 5.07
N ASN A 173 1.54 -18.31 3.84
CA ASN A 173 2.47 -17.61 2.96
C ASN A 173 1.77 -16.58 2.06
N GLY A 174 0.44 -16.55 2.08
CA GLY A 174 -0.38 -15.57 1.39
C GLY A 174 -0.41 -14.21 2.10
N GLY A 175 -1.34 -13.38 1.64
CA GLY A 175 -1.43 -11.97 2.02
C GLY A 175 -0.50 -11.11 1.18
N SER A 176 -0.81 -9.81 1.12
CA SER A 176 0.04 -8.85 0.41
C SER A 176 0.58 -7.74 1.30
N ASN A 177 -0.16 -7.19 2.27
CA ASN A 177 0.33 -6.05 3.09
C ASN A 177 1.01 -4.93 2.24
N GLY A 178 0.58 -4.75 0.99
CA GLY A 178 1.19 -3.85 -0.01
C GLY A 178 2.45 -4.38 -0.72
N GLN A 179 2.95 -5.55 -0.33
CA GLN A 179 4.10 -6.24 -0.91
C GLN A 179 3.70 -7.48 -1.72
N TYR A 180 4.59 -7.92 -2.60
CA TYR A 180 4.44 -9.16 -3.35
C TYR A 180 5.39 -10.21 -2.77
N PRO A 181 4.88 -11.26 -2.10
CA PRO A 181 5.74 -12.33 -1.60
C PRO A 181 6.53 -13.01 -2.72
N GLU A 182 7.86 -13.00 -2.63
CA GLU A 182 8.77 -13.49 -3.69
C GLU A 182 8.49 -14.94 -4.11
N GLY A 183 8.21 -15.83 -3.15
CA GLY A 183 7.87 -17.23 -3.45
C GLY A 183 6.56 -17.37 -4.24
N LEU A 184 5.57 -16.51 -3.95
CA LEU A 184 4.30 -16.51 -4.68
C LEU A 184 4.41 -15.82 -6.04
N MET A 185 5.32 -14.86 -6.19
CA MET A 185 5.68 -14.30 -7.50
C MET A 185 6.16 -15.40 -8.45
N LYS A 186 7.12 -16.21 -8.00
CA LYS A 186 7.65 -17.33 -8.79
C LYS A 186 6.58 -18.33 -9.21
N ILE A 187 5.66 -18.67 -8.30
CA ILE A 187 4.56 -19.60 -8.59
C ILE A 187 3.57 -18.99 -9.57
N GLN A 188 3.21 -17.73 -9.38
CA GLN A 188 2.30 -17.03 -10.28
C GLN A 188 2.90 -16.86 -11.68
N ASP A 189 4.20 -16.63 -11.81
CA ASP A 189 4.86 -16.52 -13.12
C ASP A 189 4.79 -17.82 -13.92
N ILE A 190 4.68 -18.98 -13.25
CA ILE A 190 4.66 -20.31 -13.88
C ILE A 190 3.24 -20.78 -14.12
N GLN A 191 2.41 -20.76 -13.07
CA GLN A 191 1.04 -21.30 -13.12
C GLN A 191 0.02 -20.23 -13.55
N GLY A 192 0.40 -18.95 -13.55
CA GLY A 192 -0.50 -17.82 -13.78
C GLY A 192 -1.28 -17.36 -12.54
N PHE A 193 -1.31 -18.17 -11.47
CA PHE A 193 -2.01 -17.92 -10.21
C PHE A 193 -1.42 -18.77 -9.08
N CYS A 194 -1.74 -18.43 -7.84
CA CYS A 194 -1.34 -19.17 -6.65
C CYS A 194 -2.52 -19.96 -6.06
N LEU A 195 -2.27 -21.22 -5.69
CA LEU A 195 -3.21 -22.06 -4.93
C LEU A 195 -2.78 -22.09 -3.48
N LEU A 196 -3.62 -21.53 -2.61
CA LEU A 196 -3.39 -21.45 -1.18
C LEU A 196 -4.30 -22.44 -0.44
N LEU A 197 -3.69 -23.38 0.27
CA LEU A 197 -4.38 -24.42 1.02
C LEU A 197 -4.48 -24.04 2.50
N THR A 198 -5.68 -24.19 3.06
CA THR A 198 -5.94 -24.03 4.49
C THR A 198 -6.35 -25.37 5.08
N VAL A 199 -5.59 -25.85 6.06
CA VAL A 199 -5.85 -27.10 6.79
C VAL A 199 -5.72 -26.85 8.29
N THR A 200 -6.78 -27.12 9.04
CA THR A 200 -6.78 -27.02 10.52
C THR A 200 -6.42 -28.35 11.18
N GLU A 201 -6.88 -29.46 10.60
CA GLU A 201 -6.61 -30.83 11.00
C GLU A 201 -6.53 -31.71 9.74
N ALA A 202 -5.95 -32.91 9.82
CA ALA A 202 -5.92 -33.91 8.74
C ALA A 202 -7.30 -34.48 8.41
N VAL A 203 -8.25 -33.63 8.01
CA VAL A 203 -9.63 -33.93 7.69
C VAL A 203 -9.95 -33.33 6.32
N TYR A 204 -10.10 -34.20 5.32
CA TYR A 204 -10.40 -33.79 3.95
C TYR A 204 -11.67 -32.92 3.82
N GLU A 205 -12.72 -33.19 4.61
CA GLU A 205 -14.01 -32.49 4.52
C GLU A 205 -13.94 -31.00 4.89
N THR A 206 -13.01 -30.60 5.75
CA THR A 206 -12.89 -29.22 6.26
C THR A 206 -11.80 -28.43 5.55
N ALA A 207 -11.00 -29.09 4.69
CA ALA A 207 -9.94 -28.44 3.95
C ALA A 207 -10.50 -27.46 2.92
N VAL A 208 -9.86 -26.30 2.81
CA VAL A 208 -10.28 -25.20 1.95
C VAL A 208 -9.14 -24.81 1.04
N MET A 209 -9.45 -24.52 -0.22
CA MET A 209 -8.49 -23.98 -1.18
C MET A 209 -8.94 -22.60 -1.65
N LYS A 210 -7.97 -21.70 -1.76
CA LYS A 210 -8.13 -20.33 -2.25
C LYS A 210 -7.23 -20.14 -3.45
N ALA A 211 -7.80 -19.76 -4.58
CA ALA A 211 -7.04 -19.37 -5.77
C ALA A 211 -6.95 -17.85 -5.84
N VAL A 212 -5.73 -17.33 -5.92
CA VAL A 212 -5.43 -15.91 -5.90
C VAL A 212 -4.46 -15.52 -7.00
N PHE A 213 -4.54 -14.28 -7.45
CA PHE A 213 -3.44 -13.63 -8.18
C PHE A 213 -3.08 -12.31 -7.50
N TYR A 214 -1.84 -11.88 -7.68
CA TYR A 214 -1.34 -10.61 -7.17
C TYR A 214 -1.31 -9.59 -8.29
N ALA A 215 -1.89 -8.44 -8.05
CA ALA A 215 -1.90 -7.30 -8.96
C ALA A 215 -1.71 -6.00 -8.17
N LYS A 216 -1.28 -4.94 -8.86
CA LYS A 216 -1.13 -3.63 -8.24
C LYS A 216 -2.47 -2.90 -8.17
N ASP A 217 -2.73 -2.27 -7.03
CA ASP A 217 -3.84 -1.36 -6.88
C ASP A 217 -3.56 0.01 -7.52
N ILE A 218 -4.51 0.95 -7.36
CA ILE A 218 -4.41 2.30 -7.91
C ILE A 218 -3.27 3.12 -7.31
N ASP A 219 -2.82 2.79 -6.10
CA ASP A 219 -1.73 3.44 -5.39
C ASP A 219 -0.37 2.77 -5.70
N GLY A 220 -0.38 1.72 -6.53
CA GLY A 220 0.79 0.96 -6.95
C GLY A 220 1.25 -0.10 -5.95
N LEU A 221 0.48 -0.33 -4.88
CA LEU A 221 0.73 -1.35 -3.87
C LEU A 221 0.23 -2.71 -4.35
N TRP A 222 0.90 -3.78 -3.94
CA TRP A 222 0.46 -5.13 -4.30
C TRP A 222 -0.72 -5.59 -3.46
N GLN A 223 -1.75 -6.08 -4.15
CA GLN A 223 -2.97 -6.63 -3.58
C GLN A 223 -3.11 -8.11 -3.94
N GLU A 224 -3.50 -8.92 -2.95
CA GLU A 224 -3.97 -10.28 -3.18
C GLU A 224 -5.43 -10.25 -3.66
N VAL A 225 -5.67 -10.68 -4.90
CA VAL A 225 -7.01 -10.73 -5.49
C VAL A 225 -7.47 -12.19 -5.55
N SER A 226 -8.48 -12.51 -4.73
CA SER A 226 -9.10 -13.85 -4.71
C SER A 226 -10.12 -13.98 -5.83
N PHE A 227 -10.04 -15.06 -6.61
CA PHE A 227 -10.99 -15.34 -7.69
C PHE A 227 -11.75 -16.67 -7.53
N ALA A 228 -11.22 -17.60 -6.75
CA ALA A 228 -11.95 -18.79 -6.31
C ALA A 228 -11.63 -19.09 -4.84
N TYR A 229 -12.64 -19.50 -4.09
CA TYR A 229 -12.51 -19.85 -2.68
C TYR A 229 -13.60 -20.86 -2.32
N GLY A 230 -13.22 -22.00 -1.76
CA GLY A 230 -14.18 -23.01 -1.35
C GLY A 230 -13.55 -24.27 -0.78
N PRO A 231 -14.38 -25.25 -0.36
CA PRO A 231 -13.94 -26.58 0.04
C PRO A 231 -13.04 -27.22 -1.02
N LEU A 232 -11.95 -27.88 -0.60
CA LEU A 232 -11.00 -28.52 -1.51
C LEU A 232 -11.68 -29.54 -2.45
N ARG A 233 -12.69 -30.24 -1.95
CA ARG A 233 -13.49 -31.22 -2.71
C ARG A 233 -14.25 -30.63 -3.90
N ASP A 234 -14.49 -29.32 -3.93
CA ASP A 234 -15.21 -28.65 -5.02
C ASP A 234 -14.27 -28.35 -6.20
N PHE A 235 -12.95 -28.43 -5.96
CA PHE A 235 -11.94 -28.33 -7.01
C PHE A 235 -11.68 -29.71 -7.62
N SER A 236 -11.73 -29.79 -8.94
CA SER A 236 -11.44 -31.00 -9.71
C SER A 236 -10.25 -30.75 -10.65
N ILE A 237 -9.75 -31.81 -11.29
CA ILE A 237 -8.68 -31.72 -12.27
C ILE A 237 -9.21 -32.35 -13.56
N ASN A 238 -9.16 -31.62 -14.68
CA ASN A 238 -9.60 -32.12 -15.98
C ASN A 238 -8.52 -33.00 -16.63
N ASP A 239 -8.84 -33.58 -17.80
CA ASP A 239 -7.92 -34.46 -18.54
C ASP A 239 -6.64 -33.76 -19.02
N ASP A 240 -6.65 -32.42 -19.13
CA ASP A 240 -5.48 -31.59 -19.46
C ASP A 240 -4.63 -31.22 -18.22
N GLY A 241 -4.98 -31.73 -17.05
CA GLY A 241 -4.33 -31.41 -15.77
C GLY A 241 -4.61 -29.98 -15.27
N LYS A 242 -5.61 -29.29 -15.82
CA LYS A 242 -6.08 -27.98 -15.31
C LYS A 242 -7.00 -28.18 -14.12
N VAL A 243 -6.83 -27.33 -13.12
CA VAL A 243 -7.76 -27.26 -11.98
C VAL A 243 -9.06 -26.58 -12.43
N VAL A 244 -10.18 -27.18 -12.09
CA VAL A 244 -11.54 -26.75 -12.43
C VAL A 244 -12.32 -26.48 -11.14
N PHE A 245 -13.02 -25.35 -11.11
CA PHE A 245 -13.89 -24.94 -10.01
C PHE A 245 -15.22 -24.44 -10.59
N ASP A 246 -16.34 -24.88 -10.03
CA ASP A 246 -17.69 -24.51 -10.52
C ASP A 246 -17.87 -24.72 -12.05
N GLY A 247 -17.36 -25.85 -12.55
CA GLY A 247 -17.47 -26.24 -13.96
C GLY A 247 -16.59 -25.45 -14.94
N LYS A 248 -15.73 -24.53 -14.46
CA LYS A 248 -14.81 -23.74 -15.29
C LYS A 248 -13.36 -23.93 -14.88
N THR A 249 -12.44 -23.78 -15.82
CA THR A 249 -11.01 -23.83 -15.49
C THR A 249 -10.63 -22.60 -14.66
N LEU A 250 -9.67 -22.74 -13.74
CA LEU A 250 -9.20 -21.60 -12.95
C LEU A 250 -8.63 -20.48 -13.82
N ASP A 251 -8.04 -20.82 -14.98
CA ASP A 251 -7.59 -19.85 -15.99
C ASP A 251 -8.75 -18.94 -16.46
N GLU A 252 -9.90 -19.51 -16.82
CA GLU A 252 -11.08 -18.75 -17.26
C GLU A 252 -11.65 -17.85 -16.16
N ILE A 253 -11.72 -18.36 -14.92
CA ILE A 253 -12.24 -17.60 -13.78
C ILE A 253 -11.29 -16.45 -13.44
N LYS A 254 -9.97 -16.71 -13.48
CA LYS A 254 -8.93 -15.69 -13.29
C LYS A 254 -9.04 -14.61 -14.35
N ASP A 255 -9.08 -14.96 -15.64
CA ASP A 255 -9.16 -13.99 -16.75
C ASP A 255 -10.38 -13.07 -16.62
N LYS A 256 -11.53 -13.63 -16.21
CA LYS A 256 -12.73 -12.84 -15.92
C LYS A 256 -12.48 -11.88 -14.75
N LYS A 257 -11.89 -12.37 -13.65
CA LYS A 257 -11.65 -11.56 -12.45
C LYS A 257 -10.61 -10.48 -12.67
N GLU A 258 -9.57 -10.75 -13.45
CA GLU A 258 -8.53 -9.80 -13.84
C GLU A 258 -9.11 -8.66 -14.70
N LYS A 259 -10.01 -8.98 -15.64
CA LYS A 259 -10.73 -7.96 -16.42
C LYS A 259 -11.63 -7.09 -15.54
N GLU A 260 -12.35 -7.69 -14.59
CA GLU A 260 -13.16 -6.95 -13.61
C GLU A 260 -12.28 -6.01 -12.78
N PHE A 261 -11.18 -6.52 -12.23
CA PHE A 261 -10.23 -5.75 -11.43
C PHE A 261 -9.64 -4.56 -12.21
N ASN A 262 -9.18 -4.79 -13.44
CA ASN A 262 -8.64 -3.73 -14.29
C ASN A 262 -9.70 -2.67 -14.64
N ARG A 263 -10.96 -3.08 -14.87
CA ARG A 263 -12.05 -2.13 -15.12
C ARG A 263 -12.32 -1.26 -13.89
N ASP A 264 -12.34 -1.86 -12.70
CA ASP A 264 -12.61 -1.16 -11.45
C ASP A 264 -11.47 -0.15 -11.16
N LEU A 265 -10.21 -0.51 -11.43
CA LEU A 265 -9.08 0.41 -11.36
C LEU A 265 -9.22 1.61 -12.32
N GLU A 266 -9.64 1.37 -13.57
CA GLU A 266 -9.83 2.44 -14.55
C GLU A 266 -10.98 3.39 -14.17
N VAL A 267 -12.06 2.86 -13.58
CA VAL A 267 -13.15 3.67 -13.04
C VAL A 267 -12.65 4.53 -11.88
N GLU A 268 -11.94 3.94 -10.93
CA GLU A 268 -11.44 4.68 -9.77
C GLU A 268 -10.42 5.76 -10.17
N LYS A 269 -9.52 5.47 -11.13
CA LYS A 269 -8.61 6.49 -11.70
C LYS A 269 -9.36 7.67 -12.27
N LYS A 270 -10.44 7.44 -13.03
CA LYS A 270 -11.28 8.51 -13.58
C LYS A 270 -11.96 9.32 -12.48
N CYS A 271 -12.51 8.66 -11.46
CA CYS A 271 -13.12 9.34 -10.32
C CYS A 271 -12.12 10.23 -9.57
N ARG A 272 -10.90 9.75 -9.29
CA ARG A 272 -9.84 10.54 -8.62
C ARG A 272 -9.41 11.75 -9.46
N MET A 273 -9.24 11.57 -10.77
CA MET A 273 -8.92 12.69 -11.69
C MET A 273 -10.03 13.75 -11.73
N GLU A 274 -11.30 13.35 -11.77
CA GLU A 274 -12.42 14.29 -11.72
C GLU A 274 -12.50 15.03 -10.39
N GLU A 275 -12.26 14.34 -9.28
CA GLU A 275 -12.24 14.95 -7.96
C GLU A 275 -11.09 15.95 -7.81
N GLU A 276 -9.89 15.60 -8.27
CA GLU A 276 -8.74 16.50 -8.30
C GLU A 276 -9.02 17.74 -9.15
N LYS A 277 -9.63 17.56 -10.33
CA LYS A 277 -10.06 18.68 -11.18
C LYS A 277 -11.06 19.58 -10.48
N ARG A 278 -12.07 19.03 -9.81
CA ARG A 278 -13.06 19.81 -9.02
C ARG A 278 -12.40 20.57 -7.88
N ARG A 279 -11.46 19.94 -7.16
CA ARG A 279 -10.67 20.59 -6.09
C ARG A 279 -9.81 21.73 -6.65
N ALA A 280 -9.14 21.51 -7.77
CA ALA A 280 -8.34 22.55 -8.44
C ALA A 280 -9.19 23.72 -8.92
N GLU A 281 -10.35 23.46 -9.53
CA GLU A 281 -11.31 24.50 -9.95
C GLU A 281 -11.86 25.28 -8.76
N HIS A 282 -12.21 24.61 -7.66
CA HIS A 282 -12.66 25.26 -6.43
C HIS A 282 -11.56 26.15 -5.83
N MET A 283 -10.32 25.66 -5.77
CA MET A 283 -9.16 26.43 -5.31
C MET A 283 -8.89 27.65 -6.19
N LYS A 284 -9.02 27.51 -7.52
CA LYS A 284 -8.86 28.62 -8.47
C LYS A 284 -9.93 29.70 -8.25
N LYS A 285 -11.21 29.32 -8.13
CA LYS A 285 -12.30 30.26 -7.83
C LYS A 285 -12.08 31.00 -6.51
N LEU A 286 -11.62 30.30 -5.47
CA LEU A 286 -11.33 30.93 -4.18
C LEU A 286 -10.18 31.94 -4.29
N LYS A 287 -9.15 31.64 -5.09
CA LYS A 287 -8.04 32.56 -5.34
C LYS A 287 -8.50 33.79 -6.12
N GLU A 288 -9.27 33.61 -7.19
CA GLU A 288 -9.86 34.71 -7.98
C GLU A 288 -10.76 35.62 -7.13
N GLN A 289 -11.59 35.04 -6.24
CA GLN A 289 -12.42 35.81 -5.31
C GLN A 289 -11.58 36.64 -4.33
N LYS A 290 -10.53 36.05 -3.75
CA LYS A 290 -9.61 36.77 -2.86
C LYS A 290 -8.87 37.90 -3.59
N GLU A 291 -8.40 37.67 -4.81
CA GLU A 291 -7.74 38.68 -5.63
C GLU A 291 -8.69 39.83 -6.00
N ALA A 292 -9.93 39.51 -6.39
CA ALA A 292 -10.95 40.52 -6.68
C ALA A 292 -11.35 41.34 -5.44
N GLU A 293 -11.40 40.72 -4.26
CA GLU A 293 -11.67 41.42 -3.01
C GLU A 293 -10.51 42.32 -2.58
N LEU A 294 -9.27 41.84 -2.71
CA LEU A 294 -8.06 42.65 -2.49
C LEU A 294 -8.02 43.85 -3.46
N ALA A 295 -8.34 43.64 -4.74
CA ALA A 295 -8.39 44.71 -5.72
C ALA A 295 -9.47 45.76 -5.37
N ARG A 296 -10.66 45.34 -4.95
CA ARG A 296 -11.72 46.26 -4.48
C ARG A 296 -11.28 47.06 -3.26
N GLN A 297 -10.68 46.39 -2.26
CA GLN A 297 -10.17 47.08 -1.07
C GLN A 297 -9.07 48.07 -1.41
N ALA A 298 -8.17 47.72 -2.33
CA ALA A 298 -7.12 48.62 -2.82
C ALA A 298 -7.70 49.82 -3.58
N GLU A 299 -8.71 49.61 -4.42
CA GLU A 299 -9.40 50.69 -5.15
C GLU A 299 -10.14 51.63 -4.19
N GLU A 300 -10.87 51.09 -3.20
CA GLU A 300 -11.54 51.89 -2.16
C GLU A 300 -10.53 52.68 -1.31
N ALA A 301 -9.41 52.06 -0.94
CA ALA A 301 -8.34 52.73 -0.20
C ALA A 301 -7.71 53.86 -1.04
N ALA A 302 -7.47 53.63 -2.34
CA ALA A 302 -6.97 54.64 -3.25
C ALA A 302 -7.95 55.82 -3.42
N LYS A 303 -9.25 55.54 -3.57
CA LYS A 303 -10.31 56.58 -3.63
C LYS A 303 -10.37 57.40 -2.34
N ARG A 304 -10.31 56.75 -1.18
CA ARG A 304 -10.29 57.46 0.12
C ARG A 304 -9.06 58.35 0.26
N LYS A 305 -7.89 57.86 -0.16
CA LYS A 305 -6.65 58.64 -0.12
C LYS A 305 -6.74 59.86 -1.05
N ALA A 306 -7.19 59.67 -2.29
CA ALA A 306 -7.37 60.77 -3.25
C ALA A 306 -8.37 61.83 -2.75
N ALA A 307 -9.49 61.42 -2.16
CA ALA A 307 -10.48 62.34 -1.59
C ALA A 307 -9.92 63.13 -0.40
N LEU A 308 -9.07 62.51 0.44
CA LEU A 308 -8.40 63.20 1.54
C LEU A 308 -7.38 64.23 1.04
N GLU A 309 -6.58 63.85 0.03
CA GLU A 309 -5.62 64.76 -0.61
C GLU A 309 -6.33 65.94 -1.30
N GLU A 310 -7.44 65.70 -2.00
CA GLU A 310 -8.24 66.76 -2.61
C GLU A 310 -8.85 67.70 -1.57
N LYS A 311 -9.38 67.15 -0.46
CA LYS A 311 -9.90 67.96 0.65
C LYS A 311 -8.80 68.84 1.27
N GLN A 312 -7.60 68.29 1.48
CA GLN A 312 -6.46 69.04 1.99
C GLN A 312 -6.08 70.18 1.05
N ARG A 313 -6.01 69.94 -0.27
CA ARG A 313 -5.74 71.01 -1.24
C ARG A 313 -6.80 72.12 -1.19
N LEU A 314 -8.08 71.76 -1.13
CA LEU A 314 -9.17 72.74 -1.04
C LEU A 314 -9.10 73.56 0.25
N GLU A 315 -8.76 72.94 1.38
CA GLU A 315 -8.55 73.63 2.66
C GLU A 315 -7.34 74.57 2.62
N GLU A 316 -6.24 74.16 1.99
CA GLU A 316 -5.05 75.00 1.77
C GLU A 316 -5.37 76.19 0.85
N GLU A 317 -6.07 75.98 -0.26
CA GLU A 317 -6.53 77.04 -1.16
C GLU A 317 -7.47 78.02 -0.46
N GLN A 318 -8.40 77.54 0.36
CA GLN A 318 -9.29 78.38 1.16
C GLN A 318 -8.52 79.17 2.22
N SER A 319 -7.53 78.56 2.87
CA SER A 319 -6.67 79.22 3.85
C SER A 319 -5.87 80.34 3.19
N GLN A 320 -5.24 80.06 2.05
CA GLN A 320 -4.51 81.06 1.26
C GLN A 320 -5.41 82.18 0.76
N ALA A 321 -6.63 81.88 0.31
CA ALA A 321 -7.60 82.89 -0.11
C ALA A 321 -8.05 83.78 1.06
N LYS A 322 -8.22 83.20 2.27
CA LYS A 322 -8.52 83.97 3.49
C LYS A 322 -7.36 84.88 3.89
N ILE A 323 -6.12 84.41 3.81
CA ILE A 323 -4.91 85.23 4.05
C ILE A 323 -4.86 86.40 3.06
N LYS A 324 -5.01 86.13 1.76
CA LYS A 324 -5.03 87.18 0.73
C LYS A 324 -6.12 88.23 0.97
N LYS A 325 -7.34 87.81 1.33
CA LYS A 325 -8.42 88.75 1.67
C LYS A 325 -8.08 89.61 2.89
N ARG A 326 -7.50 89.02 3.92
CA ARG A 326 -7.08 89.73 5.14
C ARG A 326 -5.97 90.74 4.85
N ASP A 327 -5.01 90.38 4.00
CA ASP A 327 -3.95 91.28 3.56
C ASP A 327 -4.48 92.43 2.69
N GLU A 328 -5.45 92.16 1.81
CA GLU A 328 -6.10 93.20 1.00
C GLU A 328 -6.95 94.15 1.85
N GLU A 329 -7.69 93.65 2.84
CA GLU A 329 -8.43 94.47 3.80
C GLU A 329 -7.47 95.31 4.66
N PHE A 330 -6.37 94.71 5.12
CA PHE A 330 -5.34 95.43 5.87
C PHE A 330 -4.72 96.56 5.02
N LYS A 331 -4.34 96.30 3.77
CA LYS A 331 -3.84 97.31 2.82
C LYS A 331 -4.82 98.45 2.58
N ARG A 332 -6.13 98.18 2.51
CA ARG A 332 -7.14 99.25 2.37
C ARG A 332 -7.29 100.07 3.66
N SER A 333 -7.08 99.46 4.83
CA SER A 333 -7.21 100.14 6.13
C SER A 333 -5.95 100.87 6.59
N ILE A 334 -4.79 100.61 5.94
CA ILE A 334 -3.51 101.17 6.36
C ILE A 334 -3.46 102.69 6.15
N GLU A 335 -4.05 103.21 5.07
CA GLU A 335 -4.02 104.64 4.76
C GLU A 335 -4.74 105.48 5.81
N SER A 336 -5.86 105.00 6.35
CA SER A 336 -6.57 105.70 7.44
C SER A 336 -5.86 105.52 8.77
N THR A 337 -5.32 104.33 9.04
CA THR A 337 -4.78 103.99 10.37
C THR A 337 -3.37 104.54 10.59
N ILE A 338 -2.54 104.68 9.55
CA ILE A 338 -1.16 105.20 9.67
C ILE A 338 -1.10 106.68 10.08
N THR A 339 -2.20 107.42 9.93
CA THR A 339 -2.27 108.86 10.24
C THR A 339 -2.26 109.13 11.74
N GLN A 340 -2.75 108.20 12.56
CA GLN A 340 -2.73 108.32 14.01
C GLN A 340 -1.30 108.20 14.55
N GLN A 341 -0.97 108.89 15.64
CA GLN A 341 0.38 108.89 16.23
C GLN A 341 0.39 108.39 17.68
N LYS A 342 -0.60 107.57 18.08
CA LYS A 342 -0.76 107.08 19.45
C LYS A 342 -0.18 105.68 19.64
N THR A 343 -0.34 104.78 18.67
CA THR A 343 0.17 103.40 18.74
C THR A 343 0.86 102.97 17.44
N PRO A 344 1.88 102.09 17.49
CA PRO A 344 2.50 101.53 16.29
C PRO A 344 1.49 100.78 15.40
N VAL A 345 1.55 100.97 14.08
CA VAL A 345 0.76 100.17 13.12
C VAL A 345 1.56 98.94 12.70
N ILE A 346 1.03 97.75 12.97
CA ILE A 346 1.69 96.46 12.74
C ILE A 346 0.74 95.56 11.93
N ASP A 347 1.25 94.83 10.94
CA ASP A 347 0.46 93.87 10.14
C ASP A 347 0.28 92.51 10.82
N SER A 348 -0.51 91.63 10.20
CA SER A 348 -0.79 90.28 10.70
C SER A 348 0.41 89.35 10.77
N GLU A 349 1.53 89.72 10.13
CA GLU A 349 2.80 89.00 10.18
C GLU A 349 3.79 89.62 11.19
N GLY A 350 3.39 90.67 11.91
CA GLY A 350 4.21 91.34 12.92
C GLY A 350 5.13 92.43 12.37
N ASN A 351 5.02 92.81 11.10
CA ASN A 351 5.84 93.88 10.53
C ASN A 351 5.25 95.26 10.85
N ARG A 352 6.09 96.21 11.28
CA ARG A 352 5.69 97.59 11.55
C ARG A 352 5.68 98.41 10.27
N TRP A 353 4.64 99.22 10.09
CA TRP A 353 4.50 100.11 8.93
C TRP A 353 4.66 101.56 9.36
N ILE A 354 5.36 102.34 8.54
CA ILE A 354 5.71 103.75 8.76
C ILE A 354 5.36 104.56 7.51
N LYS A 355 4.85 105.78 7.67
CA LYS A 355 4.61 106.73 6.60
C LYS A 355 5.71 107.79 6.53
N CYS A 356 6.31 107.98 5.36
CA CYS A 356 7.28 109.03 5.12
C CYS A 356 6.64 110.41 5.24
N GLU A 357 7.24 111.31 6.02
CA GLU A 357 6.75 112.69 6.15
C GLU A 357 6.82 113.47 4.84
N PHE A 358 7.87 113.24 4.04
CA PHE A 358 8.17 114.08 2.87
C PHE A 358 7.45 113.64 1.60
N CYS A 359 7.43 112.34 1.30
CA CYS A 359 6.84 111.82 0.07
C CYS A 359 5.53 111.06 0.30
N GLY A 360 5.10 110.89 1.55
CA GLY A 360 3.87 110.18 1.89
C GLY A 360 3.91 108.66 1.67
N LYS A 361 5.02 108.10 1.21
CA LYS A 361 5.20 106.65 0.99
C LYS A 361 5.00 105.90 2.32
N ILE A 362 4.12 104.91 2.32
CA ILE A 362 3.94 103.99 3.45
C ILE A 362 4.73 102.71 3.14
N ALA A 363 5.67 102.35 4.00
CA ALA A 363 6.49 101.15 3.83
C ALA A 363 6.79 100.49 5.19
N LYS A 364 7.37 99.29 5.16
CA LYS A 364 7.82 98.60 6.38
C LYS A 364 8.93 99.41 7.05
N ASP A 365 9.03 99.33 8.37
CA ASP A 365 10.04 100.06 9.14
C ASP A 365 11.48 99.70 8.74
N SER A 366 11.71 98.47 8.26
CA SER A 366 12.96 98.02 7.65
C SER A 366 13.37 98.81 6.39
N GLU A 367 12.45 99.53 5.75
CA GLU A 367 12.75 100.42 4.61
C GLU A 367 13.09 101.87 5.02
N PHE A 368 13.03 102.21 6.32
CA PHE A 368 13.33 103.55 6.83
C PHE A 368 14.63 103.56 7.63
N ALA A 369 15.52 104.51 7.32
CA ALA A 369 16.79 104.67 8.07
C ALA A 369 16.59 105.30 9.45
N MET A 370 15.56 106.15 9.59
CA MET A 370 15.16 106.79 10.84
C MET A 370 13.64 106.91 10.85
N TYR A 371 13.01 106.65 11.99
CA TYR A 371 11.57 106.83 12.19
C TYR A 371 11.27 106.99 13.68
N GLY A 372 10.21 107.74 14.02
CA GLY A 372 9.83 107.98 15.41
C GLY A 372 10.24 109.36 15.97
N GLY A 373 9.55 109.79 17.04
CA GLY A 373 9.80 111.03 17.77
C GLY A 373 8.62 111.40 18.69
N PRO A 374 8.74 112.42 19.55
CA PRO A 374 7.63 112.87 20.40
C PRO A 374 6.41 113.24 19.55
N GLY A 375 5.31 112.51 19.69
CA GLY A 375 4.08 112.70 18.89
C GLY A 375 4.15 112.20 17.44
N ARG A 376 5.19 111.43 17.06
CA ARG A 376 5.43 110.94 15.68
C ARG A 376 5.67 109.42 15.66
N VAL A 377 4.72 108.65 16.18
CA VAL A 377 4.86 107.18 16.37
C VAL A 377 4.86 106.40 15.05
N ASN A 378 4.17 106.87 14.01
CA ASN A 378 4.00 106.17 12.72
C ASN A 378 4.56 106.95 11.52
N ILE A 379 5.42 107.95 11.79
CA ILE A 379 6.04 108.80 10.77
C ILE A 379 7.56 108.59 10.80
N GLY A 380 8.17 108.55 9.61
CA GLY A 380 9.61 108.42 9.41
C GLY A 380 10.16 109.27 8.28
#